data_AF-A0A4P2Q6I9-F1
#
_entry.id   AF-A0A4P2Q6I9-F1
#
_cell.length_a   1.000
_cell.length_b   1.000
_cell.length_c   1.000
_cell.angle_alpha   90.00
_cell.angle_beta   90.00
_cell.angle_gamma   90.00
#
_symmetry.space_group_name_H-M   'P 1'
#
loop_
_entity.id
_entity.type
_entity.pdbx_description
1 polymer ?
#
loop_
_entity_poly.entity_id
_entity_poly.type
_entity_poly.pdbx_seq_one_letter_code
_entity_poly.pdbx_strand_id
1 'polypeptide(L)'
;MAAAMNIDPKSFVAGVPIREVRDFLRKHADHAWQPDALRETFADRADRLLAVLLSEGYVEQVEEHGTFGYGNTPKGGQLARASAARPVTRSAAQRALDEFVARCEEVRQKADFLYTVETAILFGSMLGSKPTVSDVDLAIKLRRKEKDHARHLVLMQEQSRQAVREGRRFSSIVEQVGYAEMRVWRSLKGRSRIIQLTSADDPILEQAETRIIFADPE
;
A
#
# COMPACT_ATOMS: atom_id res chain seq x y z
N MET A 1 -3.37 -10.65 13.57
CA MET A 1 -3.20 -9.35 14.26
C MET A 1 -1.82 -8.79 13.99
N ALA A 2 -1.62 -8.06 12.88
CA ALA A 2 -0.45 -7.20 12.73
C ALA A 2 -0.88 -5.78 13.06
N ALA A 3 -0.56 -5.31 14.26
CA ALA A 3 -0.68 -3.90 14.58
C ALA A 3 0.24 -3.10 13.64
N ALA A 4 -0.20 -1.94 13.17
CA ALA A 4 0.68 -1.03 12.45
C ALA A 4 1.90 -0.70 13.34
N MET A 5 3.04 -1.30 13.00
CA MET A 5 4.30 -1.07 13.70
C MET A 5 4.80 0.30 13.30
N ASN A 6 4.89 1.22 14.26
CA ASN A 6 5.62 2.46 14.06
C ASN A 6 7.06 2.22 14.50
N ILE A 7 8.01 2.39 13.59
CA ILE A 7 9.43 2.31 13.93
C ILE A 7 9.91 3.68 14.37
N ASP A 8 10.59 3.75 15.52
CA ASP A 8 11.33 4.95 15.88
C ASP A 8 12.37 5.22 14.78
N PRO A 9 12.27 6.32 14.02
CA PRO A 9 13.21 6.66 12.96
C PRO A 9 14.68 6.64 13.37
N LYS A 10 14.95 6.83 14.66
CA LYS A 10 16.29 6.95 15.24
C LYS A 10 16.81 5.63 15.79
N SER A 11 16.03 4.56 15.73
CA SER A 11 16.48 3.24 16.18
C SER A 11 17.44 2.60 15.18
N PHE A 12 18.23 1.63 15.67
CA PHE A 12 19.27 0.94 14.92
C PHE A 12 19.17 -0.57 15.09
N VAL A 13 19.58 -1.33 14.07
CA VAL A 13 19.79 -2.78 14.12
C VAL A 13 21.22 -3.04 13.67
N ALA A 14 22.03 -3.68 14.51
CA ALA A 14 23.46 -3.92 14.23
C ALA A 14 24.27 -2.66 13.86
N GLY A 15 23.88 -1.48 14.34
CA GLY A 15 24.52 -0.20 14.00
C GLY A 15 24.07 0.40 12.65
N VAL A 16 23.09 -0.21 11.99
CA VAL A 16 22.43 0.29 10.78
C VAL A 16 21.12 0.98 11.15
N PRO A 17 20.82 2.19 10.64
CA PRO A 17 19.54 2.84 10.88
C PRO A 17 18.36 1.94 10.49
N ILE A 18 17.35 1.83 11.36
CA ILE A 18 16.19 0.95 11.16
C ILE A 18 15.45 1.20 9.83
N ARG A 19 15.51 2.44 9.32
CA ARG A 19 14.88 2.83 8.06
C ARG A 19 15.54 2.17 6.86
N GLU A 20 16.87 2.10 6.85
CA GLU A 20 17.62 1.43 5.77
C GLU A 20 17.35 -0.08 5.80
N VAL A 21 17.33 -0.67 7.00
CA VAL A 21 16.98 -2.09 7.19
C VAL A 21 15.55 -2.36 6.70
N ARG A 22 14.57 -1.56 7.10
CA ARG A 22 13.20 -1.66 6.58
C ARG A 22 13.17 -1.56 5.07
N ASP A 23 13.80 -0.54 4.49
CA ASP A 23 13.70 -0.26 3.07
C ASP A 23 14.28 -1.42 2.24
N PHE A 24 15.34 -2.06 2.74
CA PHE A 24 15.86 -3.32 2.21
C PHE A 24 14.81 -4.45 2.32
N LEU A 25 14.29 -4.75 3.51
CA LEU A 25 13.30 -5.82 3.69
C LEU A 25 12.04 -5.61 2.86
N ARG A 26 11.63 -4.35 2.64
CA ARG A 26 10.49 -3.98 1.79
C ARG A 26 10.77 -4.22 0.31
N LYS A 27 11.99 -3.91 -0.16
CA LYS A 27 12.39 -4.16 -1.54
C LYS A 27 12.40 -5.66 -1.87
N HIS A 28 12.65 -6.49 -0.88
CA HIS A 28 12.73 -7.95 -1.01
C HIS A 28 11.55 -8.66 -0.30
N ALA A 29 10.39 -8.02 -0.22
CA ALA A 29 9.25 -8.56 0.52
C ALA A 29 8.59 -9.78 -0.16
N ASP A 30 8.68 -9.85 -1.50
CA ASP A 30 7.92 -10.81 -2.31
C ASP A 30 8.76 -12.01 -2.80
N HIS A 31 10.08 -12.01 -2.60
CA HIS A 31 10.99 -13.03 -3.13
C HIS A 31 12.17 -13.28 -2.18
N ALA A 32 12.73 -14.50 -2.19
CA ALA A 32 13.97 -14.78 -1.48
C ALA A 32 15.15 -13.96 -2.04
N TRP A 33 16.08 -13.57 -1.17
CA TRP A 33 17.27 -12.82 -1.54
C TRP A 33 18.55 -13.51 -1.06
N GLN A 34 19.65 -13.26 -1.78
CA GLN A 34 20.96 -13.83 -1.50
C GLN A 34 21.79 -12.92 -0.60
N PRO A 35 22.76 -13.44 0.19
CA PRO A 35 23.66 -12.63 1.02
C PRO A 35 24.30 -11.44 0.29
N ASP A 36 24.60 -11.60 -1.00
CA ASP A 36 25.23 -10.57 -1.80
C ASP A 36 24.36 -9.33 -1.97
N ALA A 37 23.03 -9.46 -2.01
CA ALA A 37 22.12 -8.31 -2.04
C ALA A 37 22.27 -7.44 -0.78
N LEU A 38 22.49 -8.07 0.38
CA LEU A 38 22.75 -7.38 1.64
C LEU A 38 24.13 -6.72 1.63
N ARG A 39 25.15 -7.37 1.06
CA ARG A 39 26.51 -6.81 0.90
C ARG A 39 26.55 -5.61 -0.05
N GLU A 40 25.83 -5.67 -1.16
CA GLU A 40 25.70 -4.54 -2.09
C GLU A 40 25.09 -3.31 -1.41
N THR A 41 24.16 -3.52 -0.48
CA THR A 41 23.45 -2.43 0.20
C THR A 41 24.21 -1.90 1.42
N PHE A 42 24.80 -2.79 2.22
CA PHE A 42 25.33 -2.45 3.55
C PHE A 42 26.86 -2.61 3.69
N ALA A 43 27.54 -3.06 2.63
CA ALA A 43 28.97 -3.25 2.56
C ALA A 43 29.52 -4.08 3.74
N ASP A 44 30.52 -3.54 4.45
CA ASP A 44 31.20 -4.13 5.60
C ASP A 44 30.27 -4.47 6.78
N ARG A 45 29.09 -3.85 6.85
CA ARG A 45 28.10 -4.10 7.90
C ARG A 45 27.19 -5.30 7.63
N ALA A 46 27.21 -5.85 6.41
CA ALA A 46 26.25 -6.85 5.95
C ALA A 46 26.26 -8.14 6.78
N ASP A 47 27.43 -8.76 7.01
CA ASP A 47 27.49 -10.04 7.70
C ASP A 47 26.99 -9.92 9.16
N ARG A 48 27.35 -8.83 9.85
CA ARG A 48 26.86 -8.53 11.21
C ARG A 48 25.35 -8.26 11.21
N LEU A 49 24.86 -7.52 10.22
CA LEU A 49 23.43 -7.24 10.09
C LEU A 49 22.64 -8.53 9.84
N LEU A 50 23.11 -9.41 8.95
CA LEU A 50 22.48 -10.69 8.64
C LEU A 50 22.37 -11.56 9.90
N ALA A 51 23.45 -11.66 10.68
CA ALA A 51 23.45 -12.42 11.93
C ALA A 51 22.39 -11.91 12.92
N VAL A 52 22.27 -10.59 13.06
CA VAL A 52 21.25 -9.97 13.94
C VAL A 52 19.84 -10.16 13.39
N LEU A 53 19.63 -10.01 12.08
CA LEU A 53 18.31 -10.22 11.47
C LEU A 53 17.82 -11.65 11.65
N LEU A 54 18.70 -12.64 11.55
CA LEU A 54 18.40 -14.04 11.82
C LEU A 54 18.14 -14.29 13.31
N SER A 55 19.03 -13.83 14.19
CA SER A 55 18.89 -14.08 15.64
C SER A 55 17.66 -13.41 16.23
N GLU A 56 17.28 -12.25 15.71
CA GLU A 56 16.06 -11.53 16.10
C GLU A 56 14.82 -12.05 15.37
N GLY A 57 14.97 -13.00 14.44
CA GLY A 57 13.86 -13.59 13.70
C GLY A 57 13.14 -12.62 12.76
N TYR A 58 13.83 -11.60 12.23
CA TYR A 58 13.30 -10.76 11.15
C TYR A 58 13.36 -11.47 9.80
N VAL A 59 14.35 -12.33 9.60
CA VAL A 59 14.54 -13.08 8.35
C VAL A 59 14.78 -14.54 8.68
N GLU A 60 14.46 -15.43 7.75
CA GLU A 60 14.69 -16.86 7.88
C GLU A 60 15.31 -17.41 6.60
N GLN A 61 15.98 -18.56 6.70
CA GLN A 61 16.47 -19.26 5.53
C GLN A 61 15.29 -19.91 4.80
N VAL A 62 15.26 -19.74 3.49
CA VAL A 62 14.23 -20.31 2.62
C VAL A 62 14.90 -20.98 1.43
N GLU A 63 14.24 -21.98 0.87
CA GLU A 63 14.62 -22.60 -0.39
C GLU A 63 13.60 -22.21 -1.45
N GLU A 64 14.05 -21.54 -2.51
CA GLU A 64 13.20 -21.12 -3.62
C GLU A 64 13.85 -21.60 -4.92
N HIS A 65 13.10 -22.38 -5.72
CA HIS A 65 13.58 -22.99 -6.96
C HIS A 65 14.92 -23.75 -6.82
N GLY A 66 15.12 -24.47 -5.72
CA GLY A 66 16.33 -25.27 -5.46
C GLY A 66 17.56 -24.44 -5.05
N THR A 67 17.39 -23.16 -4.75
CA THR A 67 18.45 -22.27 -4.26
C THR A 67 18.12 -21.79 -2.85
N PHE A 68 19.08 -21.92 -1.92
CA PHE A 68 18.96 -21.38 -0.57
C PHE A 68 19.15 -19.86 -0.59
N GLY A 69 18.26 -19.14 0.11
CA GLY A 69 18.33 -17.70 0.30
C GLY A 69 17.68 -17.30 1.62
N TYR A 70 17.30 -16.03 1.72
CA TYR A 70 16.66 -15.47 2.90
C TYR A 70 15.32 -14.84 2.53
N GLY A 71 14.31 -15.09 3.35
CA GLY A 71 12.98 -14.52 3.23
C GLY A 71 12.59 -13.72 4.47
N ASN A 72 11.61 -12.83 4.34
CA ASN A 72 11.05 -12.13 5.49
C ASN A 72 10.17 -13.09 6.31
N THR A 73 10.43 -13.20 7.61
CA THR A 73 9.46 -13.81 8.53
C THR A 73 8.23 -12.90 8.69
N PRO A 74 7.16 -13.32 9.38
CA PRO A 74 6.08 -12.40 9.76
C PRO A 74 6.57 -11.14 10.52
N LYS A 75 7.62 -11.25 11.35
CA LYS A 75 8.22 -10.11 12.07
C LYS A 75 8.99 -9.20 11.09
N GLY A 76 9.76 -9.76 10.17
CA GLY A 76 10.42 -9.01 9.09
C GLY A 76 9.43 -8.30 8.18
N GLY A 77 8.34 -8.98 7.81
CA GLY A 77 7.26 -8.43 7.02
C GLY A 77 6.51 -7.29 7.72
N GLN A 78 6.40 -7.32 9.05
CA GLN A 78 5.89 -6.18 9.82
C GLN A 78 6.86 -4.99 9.78
N LEU A 79 8.16 -5.24 9.99
CA LEU A 79 9.18 -4.19 9.90
C LEU A 79 9.20 -3.57 8.50
N ALA A 80 9.19 -4.37 7.44
CA ALA A 80 9.16 -3.93 6.04
C ALA A 80 7.99 -2.97 5.73
N ARG A 81 6.83 -3.23 6.34
CA ARG A 81 5.62 -2.40 6.21
C ARG A 81 5.58 -1.21 7.18
N ALA A 82 6.47 -1.17 8.17
CA ALA A 82 6.45 -0.16 9.22
C ALA A 82 6.65 1.25 8.69
N SER A 83 5.74 2.15 9.07
CA SER A 83 5.88 3.57 8.76
C SER A 83 6.91 4.20 9.70
N ALA A 84 7.79 5.03 9.13
CA ALA A 84 8.67 5.93 9.89
C ALA A 84 8.18 7.38 9.80
N ALA A 85 6.96 7.59 9.29
CA ALA A 85 6.32 8.90 9.31
C ALA A 85 6.00 9.29 10.76
N ARG A 86 6.00 10.59 11.04
CA ARG A 86 5.56 11.08 12.35
C ARG A 86 4.12 10.64 12.56
N PRO A 87 3.78 10.03 13.71
CA PRO A 87 2.39 9.73 14.05
C PRO A 87 1.53 10.98 13.90
N VAL A 88 0.34 10.81 13.33
CA VAL A 88 -0.65 11.87 13.21
C VAL A 88 -1.60 11.82 14.40
N THR A 89 -2.14 12.97 14.80
CA THR A 89 -3.19 13.00 15.83
C THR A 89 -4.42 12.27 15.29
N ARG A 90 -5.16 11.59 16.18
CA ARG A 90 -6.41 10.93 15.80
C ARG A 90 -7.41 11.90 15.16
N SER A 91 -7.44 13.17 15.61
CA SER A 91 -8.29 14.21 15.01
C SER A 91 -7.92 14.52 13.55
N ALA A 92 -6.62 14.57 13.21
CA ALA A 92 -6.18 14.79 11.84
C ALA A 92 -6.45 13.55 10.96
N ALA A 93 -6.27 12.35 11.51
CA ALA A 93 -6.58 11.11 10.84
C ALA A 93 -8.09 10.97 10.57
N GLN A 94 -8.95 11.32 11.54
CA GLN A 94 -10.40 11.34 11.37
C GLN A 94 -10.81 12.34 10.28
N ARG A 95 -10.25 13.55 10.26
CA ARG A 95 -10.51 14.50 9.18
C ARG A 95 -10.13 13.94 7.81
N ALA A 96 -8.98 13.30 7.70
CA ALA A 96 -8.56 12.67 6.44
C ALA A 96 -9.51 11.54 6.01
N LEU A 97 -10.07 10.79 6.96
CA LEU A 97 -11.08 9.76 6.73
C LEU A 97 -12.41 10.37 6.23
N ASP A 98 -12.89 11.43 6.88
CA ASP A 98 -14.12 12.12 6.48
C ASP A 98 -14.00 12.72 5.07
N GLU A 99 -12.86 13.37 4.78
CA GLU A 99 -12.55 13.87 3.45
C GLU A 99 -12.44 12.75 2.40
N PHE A 100 -11.94 11.57 2.79
CA PHE A 100 -11.93 10.40 1.91
C PHE A 100 -13.33 9.93 1.55
N VAL A 101 -14.23 9.81 2.55
CA VAL A 101 -15.63 9.44 2.32
C VAL A 101 -16.32 10.45 1.41
N ALA A 102 -16.06 11.75 1.60
CA ALA A 102 -16.57 12.78 0.69
C ALA A 102 -16.07 12.59 -0.76
N ARG A 103 -14.81 12.20 -0.96
CA ARG A 103 -14.28 11.89 -2.30
C ARG A 103 -14.89 10.63 -2.91
N CYS A 104 -15.27 9.63 -2.10
CA CYS A 104 -16.04 8.48 -2.59
C CYS A 104 -17.38 8.92 -3.19
N GLU A 105 -18.11 9.82 -2.50
CA GLU A 105 -19.35 10.41 -3.00
C GLU A 105 -19.12 11.24 -4.28
N GLU A 106 -18.08 12.06 -4.32
CA GLU A 106 -17.74 12.82 -5.53
C GLU A 106 -17.46 11.90 -6.73
N VAL A 107 -16.68 10.83 -6.52
CA VAL A 107 -16.39 9.84 -7.56
C VAL A 107 -17.68 9.17 -8.03
N ARG A 108 -18.58 8.82 -7.11
CA ARG A 108 -19.89 8.24 -7.45
C ARG A 108 -20.71 9.17 -8.33
N GLN A 109 -20.80 10.46 -7.99
CA GLN A 109 -21.65 11.43 -8.69
C GLN A 109 -21.07 11.92 -10.03
N LYS A 110 -19.74 12.05 -10.16
CA LYS A 110 -19.11 12.62 -11.36
C LYS A 110 -19.13 11.62 -12.53
N ALA A 111 -19.80 11.99 -13.63
CA ALA A 111 -19.91 11.17 -14.85
C ALA A 111 -18.56 10.92 -15.55
N ASP A 112 -17.58 11.79 -15.31
CA ASP A 112 -16.23 11.67 -15.90
C ASP A 112 -15.42 10.47 -15.34
N PHE A 113 -15.84 9.90 -14.19
CA PHE A 113 -15.30 8.63 -13.72
C PHE A 113 -16.11 7.45 -14.27
N LEU A 114 -15.42 6.52 -14.95
CA LEU A 114 -16.01 5.29 -15.47
C LEU A 114 -16.17 4.19 -14.40
N TYR A 115 -15.56 4.40 -13.23
CA TYR A 115 -15.65 3.53 -12.07
C TYR A 115 -16.21 4.30 -10.88
N THR A 116 -16.85 3.59 -9.97
CA THR A 116 -17.26 4.08 -8.65
C THR A 116 -16.71 3.17 -7.56
N VAL A 117 -16.64 3.67 -6.33
CA VAL A 117 -16.32 2.86 -5.16
C VAL A 117 -17.53 1.98 -4.85
N GLU A 118 -17.37 0.67 -4.93
CA GLU A 118 -18.37 -0.30 -4.47
C GLU A 118 -18.36 -0.35 -2.95
N THR A 119 -17.17 -0.54 -2.37
CA THR A 119 -16.97 -0.62 -0.92
C THR A 119 -15.65 0.03 -0.54
N ALA A 120 -15.62 0.76 0.58
CA ALA A 120 -14.39 1.15 1.26
C ALA A 120 -14.36 0.59 2.68
N ILE A 121 -13.22 -0.01 3.03
CA ILE A 121 -13.00 -0.75 4.26
C ILE A 121 -11.85 -0.10 5.01
N LEU A 122 -12.10 0.36 6.23
CA LEU A 122 -11.09 0.82 7.16
C LEU A 122 -10.49 -0.36 7.90
N PHE A 123 -9.17 -0.37 8.02
CA PHE A 123 -8.45 -1.33 8.85
C PHE A 123 -7.28 -0.65 9.58
N GLY A 124 -6.49 -1.44 10.30
CA GLY A 124 -5.26 -0.96 10.93
C GLY A 124 -5.48 -0.05 12.14
N SER A 125 -4.53 0.85 12.38
CA SER A 125 -4.39 1.54 13.67
C SER A 125 -5.54 2.49 14.04
N MET A 126 -6.34 2.91 13.05
CA MET A 126 -7.51 3.75 13.24
C MET A 126 -8.67 3.06 13.98
N LEU A 127 -8.74 1.72 13.95
CA LEU A 127 -9.77 0.96 14.67
C LEU A 127 -9.54 0.92 16.18
N GLY A 128 -8.29 1.09 16.64
CA GLY A 128 -7.98 1.19 18.07
C GLY A 128 -8.35 2.53 18.69
N SER A 129 -7.97 2.76 19.95
CA SER A 129 -8.27 3.98 20.72
C SER A 129 -7.07 4.92 20.97
N LYS A 130 -5.87 4.58 20.48
CA LYS A 130 -4.65 5.36 20.71
C LYS A 130 -4.80 6.82 20.25
N PRO A 131 -4.29 7.82 21.00
CA PRO A 131 -4.45 9.24 20.67
C PRO A 131 -3.76 9.66 19.36
N THR A 132 -2.78 8.87 18.91
CA THR A 132 -2.09 9.04 17.63
C THR A 132 -2.09 7.75 16.84
N VAL A 133 -2.08 7.86 15.51
CA VAL A 133 -2.01 6.75 14.56
C VAL A 133 -0.87 6.99 13.57
N SER A 134 -0.35 5.96 12.92
CA SER A 134 0.68 6.10 11.88
C SER A 134 0.10 6.75 10.62
N ASP A 135 -1.08 6.29 10.22
CA ASP A 135 -1.78 6.56 8.98
C ASP A 135 -3.23 6.05 9.06
N VAL A 136 -3.99 6.27 7.99
CA VAL A 136 -5.36 5.78 7.80
C VAL A 136 -5.33 4.72 6.70
N ASP A 137 -5.39 3.45 7.08
CA ASP A 137 -5.35 2.31 6.17
C ASP A 137 -6.73 1.99 5.61
N LEU A 138 -6.87 2.07 4.29
CA LEU A 138 -8.12 1.85 3.58
C LEU A 138 -7.93 0.84 2.46
N ALA A 139 -8.85 -0.11 2.37
CA ALA A 139 -8.99 -0.96 1.22
C ALA A 139 -10.24 -0.55 0.44
N ILE A 140 -10.15 -0.51 -0.88
CA ILE A 140 -11.28 -0.16 -1.74
C ILE A 140 -11.54 -1.23 -2.78
N LYS A 141 -12.83 -1.48 -3.03
CA LYS A 141 -13.31 -2.24 -4.17
C LYS A 141 -13.95 -1.26 -5.14
N LEU A 142 -13.53 -1.32 -6.39
CA LEU A 142 -14.12 -0.50 -7.46
C LEU A 142 -15.05 -1.35 -8.31
N ARG A 143 -16.12 -0.72 -8.79
CA ARG A 143 -17.01 -1.30 -9.80
C ARG A 143 -17.16 -0.36 -10.98
N ARG A 144 -17.49 -0.93 -12.14
CA ARG A 144 -17.80 -0.16 -13.36
C ARG A 144 -19.15 0.51 -13.20
N LYS A 145 -19.28 1.75 -13.67
CA LYS A 145 -20.59 2.42 -13.76
C LYS A 145 -21.40 1.94 -14.96
N GLU A 146 -20.72 1.68 -16.08
CA GLU A 146 -21.33 1.05 -17.26
C GLU A 146 -21.38 -0.47 -17.06
N LYS A 147 -22.60 -1.04 -17.17
CA LYS A 147 -22.84 -2.48 -16.95
C LYS A 147 -22.45 -3.28 -18.19
N ASP A 148 -22.65 -2.72 -19.38
CA ASP A 148 -22.25 -3.37 -20.63
C ASP A 148 -20.71 -3.37 -20.77
N HIS A 149 -20.13 -4.57 -20.88
CA HIS A 149 -18.68 -4.72 -20.93
C HIS A 149 -18.05 -4.13 -22.19
N ALA A 150 -18.66 -4.35 -23.35
CA ALA A 150 -18.12 -3.86 -24.61
C ALA A 150 -18.16 -2.32 -24.65
N ARG A 151 -19.27 -1.73 -24.19
CA ARG A 151 -19.42 -0.29 -24.10
C ARG A 151 -18.44 0.32 -23.11
N HIS A 152 -18.24 -0.30 -21.95
CA HIS A 152 -17.24 0.16 -20.97
C HIS A 152 -15.82 0.19 -21.54
N LEU A 153 -15.43 -0.85 -22.29
CA LEU A 153 -14.13 -0.91 -22.95
C LEU A 153 -13.95 0.23 -23.97
N VAL A 154 -14.98 0.53 -24.76
CA VAL A 154 -14.97 1.66 -25.70
C VAL A 154 -14.76 2.99 -24.95
N LEU A 155 -15.53 3.23 -23.88
CA LEU A 155 -15.41 4.45 -23.07
C LEU A 155 -14.01 4.61 -22.46
N MET A 156 -13.42 3.52 -21.95
CA MET A 156 -12.04 3.55 -21.44
C MET A 156 -11.03 3.91 -22.53
N GLN A 157 -11.20 3.34 -23.72
CA GLN A 157 -10.30 3.61 -24.84
C GLN A 157 -10.44 5.07 -25.30
N GLU A 158 -11.66 5.59 -25.40
CA GLU A 158 -11.93 7.00 -25.72
C GLU A 158 -11.32 7.95 -24.68
N GLN A 159 -11.51 7.67 -23.39
CA GLN A 159 -10.95 8.48 -22.30
C GLN A 159 -9.40 8.51 -22.35
N SER A 160 -8.76 7.37 -22.61
CA SER A 160 -7.30 7.33 -22.74
C SER A 160 -6.80 8.09 -23.97
N ARG A 161 -7.48 7.97 -25.12
CA ARG A 161 -7.17 8.72 -26.35
C ARG A 161 -7.35 10.22 -26.16
N GLN A 162 -8.40 10.64 -25.46
CA GLN A 162 -8.62 12.05 -25.12
C GLN A 162 -7.47 12.58 -24.27
N ALA A 163 -7.07 11.85 -23.23
CA ALA A 163 -5.94 12.26 -22.40
C ALA A 163 -4.64 12.41 -23.21
N VAL A 164 -4.37 11.53 -24.18
CA VAL A 164 -3.22 11.68 -25.09
C VAL A 164 -3.34 12.96 -25.93
N ARG A 165 -4.53 13.27 -26.46
CA ARG A 165 -4.78 14.51 -27.22
C ARG A 165 -4.57 15.76 -26.36
N GLU A 166 -4.86 15.68 -25.07
CA GLU A 166 -4.61 16.73 -24.07
C GLU A 166 -3.15 16.79 -23.59
N GLY A 167 -2.25 15.99 -24.19
CA GLY A 167 -0.81 16.04 -23.93
C GLY A 167 -0.31 15.05 -22.88
N ARG A 168 -1.17 14.17 -22.35
CA ARG A 168 -0.71 13.10 -21.45
C ARG A 168 0.17 12.11 -22.20
N ARG A 169 1.29 11.74 -21.60
CA ARG A 169 2.14 10.64 -22.03
C ARG A 169 1.98 9.47 -21.07
N PHE A 170 1.72 8.29 -21.60
CA PHE A 170 1.71 7.03 -20.86
C PHE A 170 3.07 6.36 -21.03
N SER A 171 3.61 5.79 -19.97
CA SER A 171 4.90 5.07 -20.01
C SER A 171 4.76 3.65 -20.58
N SER A 172 3.55 3.09 -20.59
CA SER A 172 3.25 1.75 -21.12
C SER A 172 1.79 1.58 -21.52
N ILE A 173 1.50 0.54 -22.31
CA ILE A 173 0.13 0.12 -22.64
C ILE A 173 -0.65 -0.24 -21.38
N VAL A 174 0.00 -0.85 -20.38
CA VAL A 174 -0.64 -1.20 -19.10
C VAL A 174 -1.12 0.05 -18.37
N GLU A 175 -0.30 1.12 -18.31
CA GLU A 175 -0.73 2.40 -17.72
C GLU A 175 -1.91 3.00 -18.50
N GLN A 176 -1.87 2.91 -19.83
CA GLN A 176 -2.91 3.45 -20.70
C GLN A 176 -4.25 2.72 -20.52
N VAL A 177 -4.24 1.38 -20.49
CA VAL A 177 -5.45 0.57 -20.27
C VAL A 177 -5.97 0.76 -18.85
N GLY A 178 -5.10 0.79 -17.84
CA GLY A 178 -5.47 1.03 -16.44
C GLY A 178 -5.83 2.48 -16.12
N TYR A 179 -5.82 3.39 -17.12
CA TYR A 179 -5.94 4.83 -16.89
C TYR A 179 -7.23 5.21 -16.16
N ALA A 180 -8.37 4.68 -16.61
CA ALA A 180 -9.68 5.02 -16.07
C ALA A 180 -9.81 4.69 -14.58
N GLU A 181 -9.31 3.51 -14.18
CA GLU A 181 -9.30 3.09 -12.78
C GLU A 181 -8.32 3.92 -11.96
N MET A 182 -7.09 4.12 -12.47
CA MET A 182 -6.07 4.91 -11.80
C MET A 182 -6.54 6.35 -11.51
N ARG A 183 -7.37 6.95 -12.37
CA ARG A 183 -7.97 8.28 -12.10
C ARG A 183 -8.79 8.26 -10.80
N VAL A 184 -9.55 7.20 -10.56
CA VAL A 184 -10.33 7.03 -9.32
C VAL A 184 -9.39 6.89 -8.13
N TRP A 185 -8.41 5.98 -8.19
CA TRP A 185 -7.41 5.81 -7.11
C TRP A 185 -6.71 7.12 -6.74
N ARG A 186 -6.28 7.90 -7.74
CA ARG A 186 -5.63 9.20 -7.53
C ARG A 186 -6.58 10.24 -6.93
N SER A 187 -7.83 10.26 -7.38
CA SER A 187 -8.87 11.12 -6.82
C SER A 187 -9.08 10.80 -5.34
N LEU A 188 -9.34 9.53 -5.01
CA LEU A 188 -9.58 9.06 -3.64
C LEU A 188 -8.41 9.31 -2.70
N LYS A 189 -7.16 9.10 -3.18
CA LYS A 189 -5.94 9.41 -2.42
C LYS A 189 -5.84 10.89 -2.08
N GLY A 190 -6.34 11.79 -2.93
CA GLY A 190 -6.39 13.23 -2.67
C GLY A 190 -5.02 13.87 -2.38
N ARG A 191 -3.93 13.25 -2.86
CA ARG A 191 -2.53 13.58 -2.49
C ARG A 191 -2.25 13.52 -0.98
N SER A 192 -3.13 12.91 -0.19
CA SER A 192 -2.96 12.76 1.24
C SER A 192 -1.74 11.89 1.54
N ARG A 193 -0.88 12.37 2.44
CA ARG A 193 0.24 11.60 3.00
C ARG A 193 -0.18 10.71 4.16
N ILE A 194 -1.42 10.89 4.65
CA ILE A 194 -1.96 10.20 5.83
C ILE A 194 -2.72 8.95 5.41
N ILE A 195 -3.44 9.01 4.29
CA ILE A 195 -4.23 7.87 3.80
C ILE A 195 -3.29 6.88 3.13
N GLN A 196 -3.43 5.58 3.39
CA GLN A 196 -2.90 4.49 2.57
C GLN A 196 -4.06 3.76 1.90
N LEU A 197 -3.91 3.46 0.61
CA LEU A 197 -4.94 2.78 -0.18
C LEU A 197 -4.38 1.45 -0.69
N THR A 198 -5.13 0.38 -0.51
CA THR A 198 -4.90 -0.93 -1.13
C THR A 198 -6.19 -1.48 -1.76
N SER A 199 -6.08 -2.54 -2.57
CA SER A 199 -7.26 -3.25 -3.11
C SER A 199 -8.02 -3.98 -2.00
N ALA A 200 -9.33 -4.11 -2.15
CA ALA A 200 -10.14 -4.98 -1.30
C ALA A 200 -9.82 -6.49 -1.48
N ASP A 201 -9.05 -6.85 -2.51
CA ASP A 201 -8.57 -8.21 -2.73
C ASP A 201 -7.22 -8.48 -2.03
N ASP A 202 -6.69 -7.52 -1.27
CA ASP A 202 -5.43 -7.68 -0.55
C ASP A 202 -5.59 -8.69 0.61
N PRO A 203 -4.80 -9.78 0.65
CA PRO A 203 -4.87 -10.80 1.70
C PRO A 203 -4.69 -10.27 3.12
N ILE A 204 -4.15 -9.05 3.29
CA ILE A 204 -4.03 -8.41 4.61
C ILE A 204 -5.39 -8.30 5.32
N LEU A 205 -6.49 -8.17 4.56
CA LEU A 205 -7.83 -8.01 5.10
C LEU A 205 -8.37 -9.29 5.74
N GLU A 206 -7.88 -10.47 5.36
CA GLU A 206 -8.29 -11.75 5.92
C GLU A 206 -7.86 -11.91 7.38
N GLN A 207 -6.80 -11.19 7.78
CA GLN A 207 -6.15 -11.35 9.09
C GLN A 207 -6.24 -10.08 9.97
N ALA A 208 -6.85 -9.02 9.44
CA ALA A 208 -7.01 -7.73 10.08
C ALA A 208 -8.44 -7.55 10.59
N GLU A 209 -8.58 -6.80 11.69
CA GLU A 209 -9.87 -6.22 12.03
C GLU A 209 -10.24 -5.19 10.97
N THR A 210 -11.51 -5.20 10.54
CA THR A 210 -12.00 -4.35 9.45
C THR A 210 -13.32 -3.70 9.82
N ARG A 211 -13.59 -2.54 9.21
CA ARG A 211 -14.87 -1.84 9.31
C ARG A 211 -15.23 -1.22 7.98
N ILE A 212 -16.39 -1.56 7.43
CA ILE A 212 -16.92 -0.88 6.24
C ILE A 212 -17.28 0.56 6.62
N ILE A 213 -16.76 1.53 5.86
CA ILE A 213 -16.99 2.96 6.08
C ILE A 213 -17.77 3.61 4.93
N PHE A 214 -17.86 2.92 3.79
CA PHE A 214 -18.61 3.34 2.62
C PHE A 214 -19.06 2.10 1.88
N ALA A 215 -20.33 2.08 1.47
CA ALA A 215 -20.88 1.06 0.60
C ALA A 215 -21.85 1.73 -0.37
N ASP A 216 -21.76 1.37 -1.64
CA ASP A 216 -22.67 1.80 -2.69
C ASP A 216 -23.82 0.79 -2.84
N PRO A 217 -25.08 1.14 -2.51
CA PRO A 217 -26.19 0.18 -2.41
C PRO A 217 -26.72 -0.36 -3.75
N GLU A 218 -25.93 -0.28 -4.82
CA GLU A 218 -26.31 -0.52 -6.24
C GLU A 218 -26.99 0.65 -6.96
#